data_AF-B7G7I0-F1
#
_entry.id   AF-B7G7I0-F1
#
_cell.length_a   1.000
_cell.length_b   1.000
_cell.length_c   1.000
_cell.angle_alpha   90.00
_cell.angle_beta   90.00
_cell.angle_gamma   90.00
#
_symmetry.space_group_name_H-M   'P 1'
#
loop_
_entity.id
_entity.type
_entity.pdbx_description
1 polymer ?
#
loop_
_entity_poly.entity_id
_entity_poly.type
_entity_poly.pdbx_seq_one_letter_code
_entity_poly.pdbx_strand_id
1 'polypeptide(L)'
;MTIPAGIPDSLRLQYEDMHKMRAVMEALKKNQELRGVENLKKRMAERAATHTTWRQMKGMQLFMHEINHPGNKPFVIGLGVSCSMFLYAYAKGLGSDKAKAESTYWQRFHAKHD
;
A
#
# COMPACT_ATOMS: atom_id res chain seq x y z
N MET A 1 -8.77 -17.35 -31.39
CA MET A 1 -9.91 -18.08 -32.00
C MET A 1 -10.94 -17.04 -32.44
N THR A 2 -11.29 -17.04 -33.72
CA THR A 2 -12.12 -16.02 -34.38
C THR A 2 -13.59 -16.44 -34.41
N ILE A 3 -14.50 -15.45 -34.50
CA ILE A 3 -15.93 -15.68 -34.70
C ILE A 3 -16.10 -16.45 -36.03
N PRO A 4 -16.85 -17.57 -36.06
CA PRO A 4 -17.02 -18.36 -37.28
C PRO A 4 -17.69 -17.52 -38.38
N ALA A 5 -17.24 -17.67 -39.62
CA ALA A 5 -17.78 -16.93 -40.76
C ALA A 5 -19.19 -17.43 -41.11
N GLY A 6 -20.11 -16.49 -41.39
CA GLY A 6 -21.50 -16.80 -41.81
C GLY A 6 -22.58 -16.62 -40.75
N ILE A 7 -22.30 -15.93 -39.63
CA ILE A 7 -23.32 -15.62 -38.62
C ILE A 7 -24.23 -14.49 -39.12
N PRO A 8 -25.57 -14.62 -39.00
CA PRO A 8 -26.50 -13.53 -39.28
C PRO A 8 -26.17 -12.26 -38.48
N ASP A 9 -26.25 -11.09 -39.11
CA ASP A 9 -25.91 -9.81 -38.47
C ASP A 9 -26.68 -9.55 -37.16
N SER A 10 -27.91 -10.08 -37.07
CA SER A 10 -28.76 -10.01 -35.86
C SER A 10 -28.19 -10.75 -34.65
N LEU A 11 -27.34 -11.76 -34.86
CA LEU A 11 -26.76 -12.60 -33.81
C LEU A 11 -25.28 -12.30 -33.56
N ARG A 12 -24.65 -11.47 -34.40
CA ARG A 12 -23.22 -11.15 -34.33
C ARG A 12 -22.85 -10.55 -32.97
N LEU A 13 -23.67 -9.64 -32.44
CA LEU A 13 -23.46 -8.99 -31.14
C LEU A 13 -23.48 -10.01 -29.99
N GLN A 14 -24.40 -10.97 -30.02
CA GLN A 14 -24.50 -12.01 -29.01
C GLN A 14 -23.29 -12.94 -29.02
N TYR A 15 -22.78 -13.27 -30.21
CA TYR A 15 -21.56 -14.07 -30.36
C TYR A 15 -20.32 -13.32 -29.88
N GLU A 16 -20.21 -12.01 -30.15
CA GLU A 16 -19.14 -11.17 -29.63
C GLU A 16 -19.14 -11.13 -28.10
N ASP A 17 -20.32 -10.96 -27.49
CA ASP A 17 -20.45 -10.93 -26.03
C ASP A 17 -20.14 -12.29 -25.38
N MET A 18 -20.61 -13.39 -25.99
CA MET A 18 -20.25 -14.75 -25.56
C MET A 18 -18.74 -15.01 -25.66
N HIS A 19 -18.09 -14.50 -26.71
CA HIS A 19 -16.63 -14.59 -26.85
C HIS A 19 -15.89 -13.82 -25.75
N LYS A 20 -16.31 -12.57 -25.47
CA LYS A 20 -15.73 -11.77 -24.38
C LYS A 20 -15.94 -12.45 -23.03
N MET A 21 -17.13 -12.96 -22.76
CA MET A 21 -17.45 -13.63 -21.51
C MET A 21 -16.59 -14.89 -21.31
N ARG A 22 -16.35 -15.66 -22.37
CA ARG A 22 -15.46 -16.82 -22.32
C ARG A 22 -14.00 -16.42 -22.04
N ALA A 23 -13.51 -15.37 -22.69
CA ALA A 23 -12.17 -14.85 -22.45
C ALA A 23 -12.00 -14.37 -20.98
N VAL A 24 -13.02 -13.68 -20.45
CA VAL A 24 -13.05 -13.26 -19.04
C VAL A 24 -13.05 -14.48 -18.11
N MET A 25 -13.86 -15.50 -18.39
CA MET A 25 -13.91 -16.73 -17.61
C MET A 25 -12.57 -17.48 -17.60
N GLU A 26 -11.87 -17.54 -18.73
CA GLU A 26 -10.53 -18.13 -18.80
C GLU A 26 -9.51 -17.32 -17.98
N ALA A 27 -9.57 -15.99 -18.06
CA ALA A 27 -8.72 -15.12 -17.25
C ALA A 27 -9.02 -15.29 -15.74
N LEU A 28 -10.28 -15.43 -15.35
CA LEU A 28 -10.68 -15.68 -13.96
C LEU A 28 -10.19 -17.04 -13.46
N LYS A 29 -10.31 -18.11 -14.27
CA LYS A 29 -9.75 -19.43 -13.93
C LYS A 29 -8.25 -19.37 -13.70
N LYS A 30 -7.50 -18.75 -14.63
CA LYS A 30 -6.06 -18.54 -14.47
C LYS A 30 -5.73 -17.73 -13.22
N ASN A 31 -6.47 -16.65 -12.96
CA ASN A 31 -6.29 -15.86 -11.75
C ASN A 31 -6.57 -16.67 -10.48
N GLN A 32 -7.54 -17.58 -10.51
CA GLN A 32 -7.85 -18.46 -9.39
C GLN A 32 -6.75 -19.50 -9.16
N GLU A 33 -6.17 -20.06 -10.22
CA GLU A 33 -5.00 -20.93 -10.15
C GLU A 33 -3.77 -20.21 -9.58
N LEU A 34 -3.64 -18.89 -9.84
CA LEU A 34 -2.56 -18.06 -9.30
C LEU A 34 -2.82 -17.57 -7.86
N ARG A 35 -4.00 -17.80 -7.30
CA ARG A 35 -4.31 -17.50 -5.89
C ARG A 35 -3.75 -18.61 -4.98
N GLY A 36 -3.82 -18.37 -3.67
CA GLY A 36 -3.35 -19.30 -2.65
C GLY A 36 -2.00 -18.91 -2.05
N VAL A 37 -1.81 -19.32 -0.80
CA VAL A 37 -0.63 -18.99 0.02
C VAL A 37 0.66 -19.52 -0.61
N GLU A 38 0.63 -20.72 -1.21
CA GLU A 38 1.80 -21.32 -1.85
C GLU A 38 2.26 -20.53 -3.09
N ASN A 39 1.33 -20.12 -3.96
CA ASN A 39 1.67 -19.27 -5.10
C ASN A 39 2.15 -17.88 -4.66
N LEU A 40 1.62 -17.36 -3.56
CA LEU A 40 2.12 -16.12 -2.95
C LEU A 40 3.57 -16.29 -2.46
N LYS A 41 3.85 -17.37 -1.72
CA LYS A 41 5.21 -17.69 -1.25
C LYS A 41 6.19 -17.84 -2.41
N LYS A 42 5.79 -18.55 -3.47
CA LYS A 42 6.61 -18.71 -4.68
C LYS A 42 6.96 -17.36 -5.32
N ARG A 43 5.97 -16.49 -5.54
CA ARG A 43 6.19 -15.13 -6.06
C ARG A 43 7.08 -14.29 -5.14
N MET A 44 6.92 -14.44 -3.82
CA MET A 44 7.74 -13.74 -2.83
C MET A 44 9.20 -14.21 -2.89
N ALA A 45 9.43 -15.52 -2.99
CA ALA A 45 10.76 -16.11 -3.13
C ALA A 45 11.43 -15.70 -4.45
N GLU A 46 10.70 -15.75 -5.56
CA GLU A 46 11.20 -15.30 -6.87
C GLU A 46 11.59 -13.82 -6.84
N ARG A 47 10.76 -12.95 -6.25
CA ARG A 47 11.10 -11.52 -6.08
C ARG A 47 12.31 -11.31 -5.18
N ALA A 48 12.43 -12.07 -4.09
CA ALA A 48 13.60 -11.99 -3.21
C ALA A 48 14.90 -12.40 -3.94
N ALA A 49 14.81 -13.39 -4.84
CA ALA A 49 15.96 -13.84 -5.63
C ALA A 49 16.33 -12.90 -6.79
N THR A 50 15.35 -12.18 -7.37
CA THR A 50 15.56 -11.38 -8.59
C THR A 50 15.69 -9.87 -8.35
N HIS A 51 15.08 -9.33 -7.28
CA HIS A 51 15.10 -7.90 -6.97
C HIS A 51 16.13 -7.60 -5.87
N THR A 52 17.39 -7.92 -6.14
CA THR A 52 18.49 -7.79 -5.17
C THR A 52 19.10 -6.38 -5.14
N THR A 53 18.84 -5.56 -6.16
CA THR A 53 19.40 -4.21 -6.23
C THR A 53 18.53 -3.17 -5.52
N TRP A 54 19.16 -2.20 -4.88
CA TRP A 54 18.47 -1.13 -4.13
C TRP A 54 17.46 -0.35 -5.01
N ARG A 55 17.74 -0.19 -6.30
CA ARG A 55 16.85 0.50 -7.27
C ARG A 55 15.55 -0.27 -7.55
N GLN A 56 15.53 -1.57 -7.30
CA GLN A 56 14.37 -2.43 -7.54
C GLN A 56 13.54 -2.65 -6.26
N MET A 57 14.04 -2.21 -5.10
CA MET A 57 13.32 -2.28 -3.83
C MET A 57 12.19 -1.25 -3.80
N LYS A 58 11.02 -1.65 -3.27
CA LYS A 58 9.85 -0.77 -3.11
C LYS A 58 9.20 -1.00 -1.75
N GLY A 59 8.43 -0.01 -1.29
CA GLY A 59 7.64 -0.10 -0.06
C GLY A 59 8.48 -0.40 1.19
N MET A 60 8.05 -1.38 1.99
CA MET A 60 8.72 -1.72 3.26
C MET A 60 10.15 -2.20 3.10
N GLN A 61 10.48 -2.88 2.00
CA GLN A 61 11.85 -3.34 1.75
C GLN A 61 12.80 -2.16 1.55
N LEU A 62 12.38 -1.17 0.75
CA LEU A 62 13.14 0.06 0.55
C LEU A 62 13.26 0.84 1.87
N PHE A 63 12.16 0.98 2.61
CA PHE A 63 12.18 1.65 3.91
C PHE A 63 13.19 1.02 4.89
N MET A 64 13.21 -0.31 5.00
CA MET A 64 14.18 -1.02 5.86
C MET A 64 15.62 -0.88 5.35
N HIS A 65 15.81 -0.83 4.03
CA HIS A 65 17.13 -0.56 3.44
C HIS A 65 17.61 0.85 3.79
N GLU A 66 16.74 1.85 3.64
CA GLU A 66 17.03 3.26 3.93
C GLU A 66 17.27 3.50 5.42
N ILE A 67 16.58 2.79 6.32
CA ILE A 67 16.82 2.87 7.77
C ILE A 67 18.26 2.45 8.12
N ASN A 68 18.74 1.40 7.45
CA ASN A 68 20.07 0.85 7.71
C ASN A 68 21.17 1.55 6.92
N HIS A 69 20.82 2.43 5.98
CA HIS A 69 21.76 3.15 5.15
C HIS A 69 22.64 4.07 6.01
N PRO A 70 24.00 4.00 5.92
CA PRO A 70 24.89 4.76 6.80
C PRO A 70 24.64 6.27 6.80
N GLY A 71 24.27 6.84 5.65
CA GLY A 71 23.95 8.28 5.52
C GLY A 71 22.65 8.70 6.22
N ASN A 72 21.72 7.77 6.44
CA ASN A 72 20.42 8.07 7.05
C ASN A 72 20.37 7.76 8.54
N LYS A 73 21.33 6.97 9.06
CA LYS A 73 21.37 6.55 10.46
C LYS A 73 21.21 7.71 11.46
N PRO A 74 21.88 8.88 11.31
CA PRO A 74 21.68 9.99 12.24
C PRO A 74 20.23 10.50 12.26
N PHE A 75 19.56 10.56 11.10
CA PHE A 75 18.18 11.01 10.99
C PHE A 75 17.21 10.01 11.61
N VAL A 76 17.43 8.71 11.40
CA VAL A 76 16.60 7.66 12.01
C VAL A 76 16.72 7.68 13.53
N ILE A 77 17.94 7.85 14.04
CA ILE A 77 18.17 7.97 15.49
C ILE A 77 17.47 9.23 16.02
N GLY A 78 17.64 10.37 15.35
CA GLY A 78 16.98 11.63 15.74
C GLY A 78 15.46 11.53 15.74
N LEU A 79 14.88 10.87 14.75
CA LEU A 79 13.44 10.57 14.68
C LEU A 79 13.02 9.68 15.85
N GLY A 80 13.76 8.60 16.13
CA GLY A 80 13.47 7.69 17.24
C GLY A 80 13.49 8.39 18.59
N VAL A 81 14.47 9.28 18.82
CA VAL A 81 14.56 10.09 20.05
C VAL A 81 13.39 11.07 20.15
N SER A 82 13.09 11.79 19.07
CA SER A 82 11.99 12.78 19.04
C SER A 82 10.61 12.13 19.28
N CYS A 83 10.34 11.00 18.62
CA CYS A 83 9.11 10.23 18.81
C CYS A 83 9.00 9.70 20.25
N SER A 84 10.09 9.18 20.82
CA SER A 84 10.10 8.67 22.19
C SER A 84 9.80 9.77 23.21
N MET A 85 10.42 10.95 23.04
CA MET A 85 10.14 12.11 23.89
C MET A 85 8.70 12.59 23.75
N PHE A 86 8.17 12.64 22.53
CA PHE A 86 6.79 13.03 22.29
C PHE A 86 5.81 12.05 22.95
N LEU A 87 6.00 10.74 22.79
CA LEU A 87 5.17 9.72 23.42
C LEU A 87 5.23 9.81 24.95
N TYR A 88 6.41 10.04 25.51
CA TYR A 88 6.58 10.26 26.94
C TYR A 88 5.80 11.50 27.42
N ALA A 89 5.97 12.63 26.75
CA ALA A 89 5.26 13.87 27.09
C ALA A 89 3.74 13.71 26.94
N TYR A 90 3.29 13.05 25.88
CA TYR A 90 1.88 12.74 25.64
C TYR A 90 1.30 11.88 26.76
N ALA A 91 1.99 10.81 27.16
CA ALA A 91 1.61 9.96 28.29
C ALA A 91 1.59 10.73 29.63
N LYS A 92 2.39 11.79 29.77
CA LYS A 92 2.37 12.72 30.91
C LYS A 92 1.30 13.80 30.83
N GLY A 93 0.46 13.79 29.80
CA GLY A 93 -0.71 14.65 29.71
C GLY A 93 -0.54 15.90 28.84
N LEU A 94 0.49 15.97 27.99
CA LEU A 94 0.67 17.05 27.01
C LEU A 94 -0.59 17.29 26.15
N GLY A 95 -1.37 16.24 25.88
CA GLY A 95 -2.63 16.31 25.11
C GLY A 95 -3.91 16.35 25.95
N SER A 96 -3.81 16.42 27.29
CA SER A 96 -4.97 16.38 28.18
C SER A 96 -5.81 17.66 28.11
N ASP A 97 -7.09 17.57 28.44
CA ASP A 97 -7.99 18.74 28.43
C ASP A 97 -7.58 19.79 29.48
N LYS A 98 -6.94 19.37 30.58
CA LYS A 98 -6.33 20.29 31.56
C LYS A 98 -5.17 21.07 30.95
N ALA A 99 -4.23 20.39 30.29
CA ALA A 99 -3.11 21.04 29.62
C ALA A 99 -3.56 21.99 28.51
N LYS A 100 -4.66 21.66 27.81
CA LYS A 100 -5.29 22.52 26.81
C LYS A 100 -5.98 23.74 27.43
N ALA A 101 -6.72 23.54 28.52
CA ALA A 101 -7.41 24.61 29.24
C ALA A 101 -6.42 25.63 29.84
N GLU A 102 -5.24 25.18 30.26
CA GLU A 102 -4.19 26.04 30.82
C GLU A 102 -3.26 26.65 29.75
N SER A 103 -3.34 26.19 28.50
CA SER A 103 -2.50 26.67 27.40
C SER A 103 -3.04 27.96 26.80
N THR A 104 -2.33 29.06 27.02
CA THR A 104 -2.61 30.37 26.43
C THR A 104 -2.56 30.37 24.90
N TYR A 105 -1.71 29.52 24.30
CA TYR A 105 -1.69 29.32 22.85
C TYR A 105 -2.96 28.65 22.36
N TRP A 106 -3.38 27.56 23.01
CA TRP A 106 -4.54 26.77 22.59
C TRP A 106 -5.84 27.58 22.68
N GLN A 107 -6.02 28.33 23.77
CA GLN A 107 -7.15 29.25 23.93
C GLN A 107 -7.20 30.30 22.82
N ARG A 108 -6.07 30.95 22.49
CA ARG A 108 -6.00 31.98 21.45
C ARG A 108 -6.20 31.44 20.04
N PHE A 109 -5.77 30.22 19.77
CA PHE A 109 -5.95 29.57 18.47
C PHE A 109 -7.43 29.26 18.21
N HIS A 110 -8.15 28.76 19.22
CA HIS A 110 -9.56 28.43 19.09
C HIS A 110 -10.52 29.61 19.27
N ALA A 111 -10.13 30.67 19.99
CA ALA A 111 -10.92 31.89 20.13
C ALA A 111 -11.09 32.70 18.82
N LYS A 112 -10.35 32.36 17.75
CA LYS A 112 -10.47 33.00 16.42
C LYS A 112 -11.41 32.28 15.46
N HIS A 113 -12.03 31.17 15.89
CA HIS A 113 -12.90 30.34 15.06
C HIS A 113 -14.37 30.33 15.50
N ASP A 114 -14.75 31.20 16.45
CA ASP A 114 -16.13 31.57 16.79
C ASP A 114 -16.40 33.02 16.31
#